data_AF-A0A8J4XFI1-F1
#
_entry.id   AF-A0A8J4XFI1-F1
#
_cell.length_a   1.000
_cell.length_b   1.000
_cell.length_c   1.000
_cell.angle_alpha   90.00
_cell.angle_beta   90.00
_cell.angle_gamma   90.00
#
_symmetry.space_group_name_H-M   'P 1'
#
loop_
_entity.id
_entity.type
_entity.pdbx_description
1 polymer ?
#
loop_
_entity_poly.entity_id
_entity_poly.type
_entity_poly.pdbx_seq_one_letter_code
_entity_poly.pdbx_strand_id
1 'polypeptide(L)'
;MKIFLLLLLAAAAVIAAPHASEERKLQHVILREIIESVKDMKDQLKAEIFVQNVITTEHCTHKNFCKAGNILSAYKAEDLGLQEKDWLLPRKLVAYTRDINCKDPSSEDRVKLHQLLDNIHQCAQKEFTKP
;
A
#
# COMPACT_ATOMS: atom_id res chain seq x y z
N MET A 1 -3.81 -12.29 50.05
CA MET A 1 -2.90 -12.46 48.88
C MET A 1 -3.59 -12.00 47.60
N LYS A 2 -3.61 -10.70 47.30
CA LYS A 2 -4.13 -10.11 46.04
C LYS A 2 -3.44 -8.77 45.77
N ILE A 3 -2.11 -8.76 45.61
CA ILE A 3 -1.37 -7.53 45.30
C ILE A 3 -0.39 -7.72 44.12
N PHE A 4 -0.02 -8.96 43.77
CA PHE A 4 0.99 -9.21 42.73
C PHE A 4 0.47 -9.22 41.27
N LEU A 5 -0.84 -9.06 41.01
CA LEU A 5 -1.39 -9.17 39.65
C LEU A 5 -1.54 -7.84 38.90
N LEU A 6 -1.28 -6.69 39.53
CA LEU A 6 -1.47 -5.36 38.92
C LEU A 6 -0.19 -4.73 38.35
N LEU A 7 1.00 -5.28 38.63
CA LEU A 7 2.29 -4.72 38.19
C LEU A 7 2.77 -5.23 36.82
N LEU A 8 2.26 -6.36 36.34
CA LEU A 8 2.65 -6.94 35.03
C LEU A 8 1.96 -6.28 33.83
N LEU A 9 0.77 -5.67 34.01
CA LEU A 9 0.05 -4.99 32.93
C LEU A 9 0.65 -3.61 32.59
N ALA A 10 1.27 -2.93 33.55
CA ALA A 10 1.89 -1.63 33.33
C ALA A 10 3.16 -1.71 32.47
N ALA A 11 3.95 -2.79 32.61
CA ALA A 11 5.20 -2.94 31.85
C ALA A 11 4.97 -3.21 30.36
N ALA A 12 3.94 -3.98 30.00
CA ALA A 12 3.60 -4.24 28.59
C ALA A 12 3.07 -3.00 27.86
N ALA A 13 2.32 -2.13 28.57
CA ALA A 13 1.77 -0.89 28.00
C ALA A 13 2.86 0.14 27.66
N VAL A 14 3.93 0.21 28.45
CA VAL A 14 5.06 1.15 28.24
C VAL A 14 5.91 0.76 27.02
N ILE A 15 6.02 -0.52 26.69
CA ILE A 15 6.81 -1.01 25.55
C ILE A 15 5.97 -0.99 24.25
N ALA A 16 4.67 -1.31 24.31
CA ALA A 16 3.81 -1.37 23.12
C ALA A 16 3.47 0.01 22.51
N ALA A 17 3.33 1.04 23.34
CA ALA A 17 3.00 2.40 22.87
C ALA A 17 4.06 3.05 21.95
N PRO A 18 5.37 3.01 22.25
CA PRO A 18 6.38 3.56 21.36
C PRO A 18 6.50 2.78 20.04
N HIS A 19 6.36 1.45 20.05
CA HIS A 19 6.43 0.63 18.84
C HIS A 19 5.28 0.94 17.87
N ALA A 20 4.06 1.12 18.39
CA ALA A 20 2.90 1.52 17.59
C ALA A 20 2.99 2.97 17.06
N SER A 21 3.82 3.83 17.67
CA SER A 21 4.07 5.19 17.18
C SER A 21 5.09 5.18 16.03
N GLU A 22 6.17 4.41 16.15
CA GLU A 22 7.18 4.27 15.09
C GLU A 22 6.62 3.57 13.86
N GLU A 23 5.81 2.53 14.05
CA GLU A 23 5.12 1.84 12.96
C GLU A 23 4.21 2.77 12.16
N ARG A 24 3.44 3.63 12.84
CA ARG A 24 2.60 4.64 12.19
C ARG A 24 3.41 5.67 11.42
N LYS A 25 4.53 6.16 11.99
CA LYS A 25 5.44 7.07 11.28
C LYS A 25 5.99 6.44 10.01
N LEU A 26 6.42 5.18 10.09
CA LEU A 26 6.93 4.45 8.93
C LEU A 26 5.84 4.27 7.85
N GLN A 27 4.64 3.85 8.23
CA GLN A 27 3.51 3.73 7.29
C GLN A 27 3.19 5.07 6.62
N HIS A 28 3.25 6.18 7.37
CA HIS A 28 3.00 7.51 6.84
C HIS A 28 4.07 7.95 5.82
N VAL A 29 5.34 7.62 6.06
CA VAL A 29 6.43 7.82 5.09
C VAL A 29 6.18 6.99 3.82
N ILE A 30 5.86 5.70 3.96
CA ILE A 30 5.59 4.82 2.81
C ILE A 30 4.39 5.33 2.00
N LEU A 31 3.31 5.77 2.66
CA LEU A 31 2.15 6.34 1.98
C LEU A 31 2.49 7.59 1.16
N ARG A 32 3.33 8.48 1.70
CA ARG A 32 3.82 9.64 0.94
C ARG A 32 4.59 9.20 -0.31
N GLU A 33 5.50 8.25 -0.16
CA GLU A 33 6.28 7.74 -1.28
C GLU A 33 5.40 7.05 -2.33
N ILE A 34 4.33 6.36 -1.92
CA ILE A 34 3.34 5.77 -2.84
C ILE A 34 2.64 6.88 -3.63
N ILE A 35 2.17 7.93 -2.96
CA ILE A 35 1.49 9.07 -3.60
C ILE A 35 2.39 9.70 -4.68
N GLU A 36 3.65 9.99 -4.32
CA GLU A 36 4.64 10.57 -5.24
C GLU A 36 4.94 9.63 -6.40
N SER A 37 5.19 8.34 -6.11
CA SER A 37 5.53 7.36 -7.16
C SER A 37 4.38 7.14 -8.16
N VAL A 38 3.13 7.14 -7.69
CA VAL A 38 1.97 7.03 -8.58
C VAL A 38 1.87 8.25 -9.50
N LYS A 39 2.08 9.45 -8.96
CA LYS A 39 2.05 10.68 -9.74
C LYS A 39 3.12 10.65 -10.85
N ASP A 40 4.36 10.35 -10.49
CA ASP A 40 5.48 10.30 -11.45
C ASP A 40 5.27 9.23 -12.52
N MET A 41 4.72 8.07 -12.14
CA MET A 41 4.39 7.01 -13.09
C MET A 41 3.30 7.41 -14.06
N LYS A 42 2.23 8.08 -13.59
CA LYS A 42 1.11 8.49 -14.44
C LYS A 42 1.55 9.46 -15.53
N ASP A 43 2.49 10.35 -15.22
CA ASP A 43 3.01 11.34 -16.18
C ASP A 43 3.88 10.68 -17.27
N GLN A 44 4.45 9.51 -16.99
CA GLN A 44 5.34 8.78 -17.90
C GLN A 44 4.67 7.60 -18.61
N LEU A 45 3.56 7.08 -18.08
CA LEU A 45 2.89 5.89 -18.57
C LEU A 45 2.36 6.11 -20.00
N LYS A 46 2.90 5.33 -20.95
CA LYS A 46 2.46 5.37 -22.36
C LYS A 46 1.59 4.17 -22.74
N ALA A 47 1.66 3.10 -21.96
CA ALA A 47 0.98 1.85 -22.26
C ALA A 47 -0.51 1.90 -21.90
N GLU A 48 -1.36 1.55 -22.86
CA GLU A 48 -2.79 1.31 -22.63
C GLU A 48 -3.04 -0.17 -22.37
N ILE A 49 -2.83 -0.60 -21.12
CA ILE A 49 -3.09 -1.98 -20.69
C ILE A 49 -4.26 -2.07 -19.73
N PHE A 50 -4.93 -3.22 -19.73
CA PHE A 50 -6.00 -3.55 -18.79
C PHE A 50 -5.48 -4.48 -17.69
N VAL A 51 -5.80 -4.17 -16.45
CA VAL A 51 -5.38 -4.89 -15.24
C VAL A 51 -6.61 -5.20 -14.39
N GLN A 52 -6.50 -6.14 -13.46
CA GLN A 52 -7.62 -6.47 -12.56
C GLN A 52 -7.94 -5.31 -11.62
N ASN A 53 -9.22 -5.08 -11.38
CA ASN A 53 -9.71 -3.97 -10.55
C ASN A 53 -9.79 -4.38 -9.07
N VAL A 54 -8.67 -4.24 -8.35
CA VAL A 54 -8.53 -4.77 -6.99
C VAL A 54 -8.66 -3.76 -5.88
N ILE A 55 -8.63 -2.49 -6.25
CA ILE A 55 -8.73 -1.36 -5.34
C ILE A 55 -9.61 -0.33 -5.99
N THR A 56 -10.63 0.10 -5.25
CA THR A 56 -11.55 1.17 -5.65
C THR A 56 -11.56 2.23 -4.57
N THR A 57 -12.06 3.41 -4.89
CA THR A 57 -12.03 4.55 -3.97
C THR A 57 -12.90 4.33 -2.73
N GLU A 58 -13.88 3.43 -2.82
CA GLU A 58 -14.80 3.00 -1.76
C GLU A 58 -14.17 1.92 -0.87
N HIS A 59 -13.13 1.24 -1.36
CA HIS A 59 -12.54 0.06 -0.74
C HIS A 59 -11.01 0.15 -0.62
N CYS A 60 -10.54 1.13 0.15
CA CYS A 60 -9.12 1.39 0.43
C CYS A 60 -8.59 0.54 1.60
N THR A 61 -8.59 -0.79 1.45
CA THR A 61 -8.06 -1.68 2.50
C THR A 61 -6.57 -1.97 2.30
N HIS A 62 -5.82 -2.23 3.37
CA HIS A 62 -4.42 -2.68 3.26
C HIS A 62 -4.29 -3.87 2.31
N LYS A 63 -5.19 -4.87 2.41
CA LYS A 63 -5.18 -6.02 1.50
C LYS A 63 -5.29 -5.63 0.02
N ASN A 64 -6.04 -4.60 -0.31
CA ASN A 64 -6.20 -4.12 -1.68
C ASN A 64 -4.96 -3.40 -2.21
N PHE A 65 -4.24 -2.64 -1.37
CA PHE A 65 -2.92 -2.09 -1.73
C PHE A 65 -1.94 -3.21 -2.07
N CYS A 66 -1.89 -4.26 -1.25
CA CYS A 66 -0.98 -5.37 -1.49
C CYS A 66 -1.30 -6.13 -2.79
N LYS A 67 -2.59 -6.41 -3.04
CA LYS A 67 -3.04 -7.00 -4.30
C LYS A 67 -2.64 -6.15 -5.51
N ALA A 68 -2.79 -4.82 -5.40
CA ALA A 68 -2.35 -3.91 -6.45
C ALA A 68 -0.84 -4.00 -6.67
N GLY A 69 -0.05 -4.06 -5.60
CA GLY A 69 1.40 -4.31 -5.67
C GLY A 69 1.75 -5.60 -6.41
N ASN A 70 1.03 -6.69 -6.14
CA ASN A 70 1.25 -7.97 -6.82
C ASN A 70 0.88 -7.92 -8.31
N ILE A 71 -0.24 -7.27 -8.67
CA ILE A 71 -0.61 -7.04 -10.08
C ILE A 71 0.50 -6.27 -10.80
N LEU A 72 0.96 -5.16 -10.24
CA LEU A 72 1.97 -4.34 -10.88
C LEU A 72 3.31 -5.08 -10.98
N SER A 73 3.65 -5.92 -10.00
CA SER A 73 4.89 -6.71 -10.03
C SER A 73 4.94 -7.72 -11.19
N ALA A 74 3.81 -8.06 -11.81
CA ALA A 74 3.76 -8.92 -12.99
C ALA A 74 4.23 -8.23 -14.28
N TYR A 75 4.39 -6.90 -14.27
CA TYR A 75 4.82 -6.12 -15.43
C TYR A 75 6.26 -5.62 -15.24
N LYS A 76 7.02 -5.58 -16.34
CA LYS A 76 8.31 -4.89 -16.35
C LYS A 76 8.10 -3.41 -16.63
N ALA A 77 8.96 -2.57 -16.06
CA ALA A 77 8.93 -1.11 -16.28
C ALA A 77 8.98 -0.76 -17.78
N GLU A 78 9.84 -1.44 -18.53
CA GLU A 78 10.05 -1.22 -19.96
C GLU A 78 8.78 -1.47 -20.78
N ASP A 79 8.01 -2.53 -20.43
CA ASP A 79 6.75 -2.86 -21.10
C ASP A 79 5.68 -1.77 -20.91
N LEU A 80 5.83 -0.95 -19.87
CA LEU A 80 4.96 0.18 -19.54
C LEU A 80 5.50 1.52 -20.07
N GLY A 81 6.69 1.51 -20.69
CA GLY A 81 7.39 2.71 -21.13
C GLY A 81 8.01 3.53 -20.01
N LEU A 82 8.31 2.90 -18.87
CA LEU A 82 8.86 3.51 -17.66
C LEU A 82 10.36 3.16 -17.50
N GLN A 83 11.10 3.99 -16.77
CA GLN A 83 12.48 3.67 -16.40
C GLN A 83 12.50 2.72 -15.20
N GLU A 84 13.41 1.73 -15.18
CA GLU A 84 13.47 0.72 -14.12
C GLU A 84 13.69 1.33 -12.72
N LYS A 85 14.51 2.38 -12.62
CA LYS A 85 14.76 3.11 -11.37
C LYS A 85 13.50 3.71 -10.74
N ASP A 86 12.48 3.98 -11.57
CA ASP A 86 11.22 4.59 -11.15
C ASP A 86 10.16 3.51 -10.81
N TRP A 87 10.44 2.23 -11.10
CA TRP A 87 9.54 1.09 -10.89
C TRP A 87 9.57 0.50 -9.48
N LEU A 88 9.49 1.38 -8.47
CA LEU A 88 9.51 0.98 -7.06
C LEU A 88 8.11 0.88 -6.45
N LEU A 89 7.08 1.42 -7.12
CA LEU A 89 5.71 1.41 -6.63
C LEU A 89 5.20 0.01 -6.21
N PRO A 90 5.41 -1.07 -6.98
CA PRO A 90 4.91 -2.39 -6.59
C PRO A 90 5.44 -2.85 -5.23
N ARG A 91 6.73 -2.61 -4.96
CA ARG A 91 7.38 -2.96 -3.68
C ARG A 91 6.85 -2.11 -2.53
N LYS A 92 6.66 -0.80 -2.76
CA LYS A 92 6.12 0.13 -1.74
C LYS A 92 4.70 -0.26 -1.32
N LEU A 93 3.86 -0.66 -2.28
CA LEU A 93 2.49 -1.10 -2.03
C LEU A 93 2.42 -2.35 -1.13
N VAL A 94 3.30 -3.33 -1.36
CA VAL A 94 3.39 -4.52 -0.50
C VAL A 94 4.00 -4.18 0.87
N ALA A 95 5.04 -3.32 0.89
CA ALA A 95 5.69 -2.92 2.14
C ALA A 95 4.75 -2.16 3.09
N TYR A 96 3.84 -1.34 2.56
CA TYR A 96 2.86 -0.60 3.34
C TYR A 96 1.98 -1.51 4.21
N THR A 97 1.59 -2.67 3.69
CA THR A 97 0.57 -3.53 4.30
C THR A 97 1.16 -4.49 5.31
N ARG A 98 2.47 -4.77 5.21
CA ARG A 98 3.19 -5.83 5.96
C ARG A 98 2.59 -7.23 5.80
N ASP A 99 1.59 -7.35 4.92
CA ASP A 99 0.94 -8.60 4.58
C ASP A 99 1.66 -9.17 3.37
N ILE A 100 2.33 -10.31 3.55
CA ILE A 100 3.00 -11.03 2.47
C ILE A 100 2.04 -12.00 1.76
N ASN A 101 0.84 -12.22 2.30
CA ASN A 101 -0.06 -13.30 1.88
C ASN A 101 -1.33 -12.74 1.21
N CYS A 102 -1.12 -11.80 0.30
CA CYS A 102 -2.17 -11.18 -0.49
C CYS A 102 -2.35 -11.99 -1.78
N LYS A 103 -2.99 -13.15 -1.65
CA LYS A 103 -3.28 -14.02 -2.80
C LYS A 103 -4.02 -13.28 -3.90
N ASP A 104 -3.86 -13.82 -5.11
CA ASP A 104 -4.34 -13.25 -6.35
C ASP A 104 -5.80 -12.80 -6.26
N PRO A 105 -6.14 -11.74 -6.99
CA PRO A 105 -7.48 -11.18 -6.94
C PRO A 105 -8.46 -12.14 -7.59
N SER A 106 -9.54 -12.45 -6.87
CA SER A 106 -10.65 -13.24 -7.38
C SER A 106 -11.60 -12.45 -8.28
N SER A 107 -11.24 -11.21 -8.65
CA SER A 107 -12.11 -10.35 -9.45
C SER A 107 -11.77 -10.53 -10.93
N GLU A 108 -12.79 -10.83 -11.72
CA GLU A 108 -12.71 -10.87 -13.18
C GLU A 108 -12.81 -9.46 -13.80
N ASP A 109 -13.17 -8.45 -12.99
CA ASP A 109 -13.31 -7.07 -13.47
C ASP A 109 -11.95 -6.49 -13.83
N ARG A 110 -11.87 -5.88 -15.02
CA ARG A 110 -10.65 -5.24 -15.52
C ARG A 110 -10.85 -3.76 -15.77
N VAL A 111 -9.83 -2.97 -15.43
CA VAL A 111 -9.78 -1.53 -15.64
C VAL A 111 -8.50 -1.15 -16.38
N LYS A 112 -8.44 0.02 -17.00
CA LYS A 112 -7.17 0.55 -17.53
C LYS A 112 -6.18 0.73 -16.39
N LEU A 113 -4.89 0.46 -16.63
CA LEU A 113 -3.84 0.66 -15.62
C LEU A 113 -3.86 2.09 -15.05
N HIS A 114 -4.10 3.10 -15.88
CA HIS A 114 -4.23 4.49 -15.43
C HIS A 114 -5.32 4.64 -14.35
N GLN A 115 -6.46 3.97 -14.52
CA GLN A 115 -7.55 3.98 -13.54
C GLN A 115 -7.16 3.25 -12.24
N LEU A 116 -6.44 2.13 -12.34
CA LEU A 116 -5.92 1.45 -11.15
C LEU A 116 -4.98 2.38 -10.37
N LEU A 117 -4.08 3.07 -11.07
CA LEU A 117 -3.17 4.06 -10.47
C LEU A 117 -3.94 5.21 -9.82
N ASP A 118 -5.00 5.72 -10.46
CA ASP A 118 -5.88 6.73 -9.85
C ASP A 118 -6.53 6.25 -8.56
N ASN A 119 -7.05 5.02 -8.54
CA ASN A 119 -7.65 4.44 -7.35
C ASN A 119 -6.61 4.27 -6.23
N ILE A 120 -5.39 3.83 -6.55
CA ILE A 120 -4.28 3.74 -5.58
C ILE A 120 -3.95 5.12 -5.01
N HIS A 121 -3.81 6.13 -5.86
CA HIS A 121 -3.47 7.49 -5.44
C HIS A 121 -4.52 8.06 -4.48
N GLN A 122 -5.80 7.97 -4.86
CA GLN A 122 -6.90 8.45 -4.02
C GLN A 122 -6.99 7.69 -2.70
N CYS A 123 -6.81 6.37 -2.72
CA CYS A 123 -6.78 5.58 -1.50
C CYS A 123 -5.59 5.94 -0.61
N ALA A 124 -4.39 6.11 -1.18
CA ALA A 124 -3.21 6.49 -0.42
C ALA A 124 -3.40 7.87 0.23
N GLN A 125 -3.99 8.83 -0.48
CA GLN A 125 -4.36 10.13 0.08
C GLN A 125 -5.36 10.00 1.25
N LYS A 126 -6.41 9.19 1.09
CA LYS A 126 -7.39 8.95 2.17
C LYS A 126 -6.71 8.37 3.41
N GLU A 127 -5.92 7.31 3.25
CA GLU A 127 -5.17 6.70 4.36
C GLU A 127 -4.17 7.67 4.99
N PHE A 128 -3.48 8.48 4.19
CA PHE A 128 -2.50 9.45 4.67
C PHE A 128 -3.13 10.53 5.56
N THR A 129 -4.39 10.90 5.30
CA THR A 129 -5.13 11.91 6.08
C THR A 129 -5.85 11.35 7.31
N LYS A 130 -5.82 10.03 7.54
CA LYS A 130 -6.42 9.46 8.74
C LYS A 130 -5.65 9.87 10.00
N PRO A 131 -6.36 10.18 11.11
CA PRO A 131 -5.74 10.58 12.38
C PRO A 131 -5.01 9.43 13.07
#